data_AF-A0A1F5CU68-F1
#
_entry.id   AF-A0A1F5CU68-F1
#
_cell.length_a   1.000
_cell.length_b   1.000
_cell.length_c   1.000
_cell.angle_alpha   90.00
_cell.angle_beta   90.00
_cell.angle_gamma   90.00
#
_symmetry.space_group_name_H-M   'P 1'
#
loop_
_entity.id
_entity.type
_entity.pdbx_description
1 polymer ?
#
loop_
_entity_poly.entity_id
_entity_poly.type
_entity_poly.pdbx_seq_one_letter_code
_entity_poly.pdbx_strand_id
1 'polypeptide(L)'
;MAQKAIREYDVKKMIARLLPNYSGGSVTIPDKCVQVRLETKFADLEHENPWLVTTKLVVKPDQLIKRRGKVGLVLLDASWDEAKNWITERINKEITSGTVTGRLNTFIVEPFVPHDAKDEYYFAMRSVREGDEILFYRQGGIDVGDVETKAEKLTIGIFDDVDNVDVEGKLLKNVSPDRMAQLAKFIRSTFKLYADNGFAYLEINPIAFAGDRLIPLDLAAKLDDTAGFECKGRWDDIEFPEPFGKRRTPEEEYIHLLDEKSGASLKLTILNPKGRVWTMIAGGGASVIYTDTVVGLGYAGELANYGEYSGDPTTDETYDYARTVIDLMTQEKDERGKILIIGGGIANFTDVAKTFAGIIKALKEYERKLIDNRVKIYVRRGGPNYQEGLKQMRDLGQTLSVPIEAYGPETHMTSIVRIALGGGQ
;
A
#
# COMPACT_ATOMS: atom_id res chain seq x y z
N MET A 1 6.53 -9.10 6.26
CA MET A 1 5.52 -9.54 5.28
C MET A 1 4.54 -8.41 5.10
N ALA A 2 4.61 -7.69 3.98
CA ALA A 2 3.64 -6.64 3.69
C ALA A 2 2.60 -7.23 2.74
N GLN A 3 1.38 -7.42 3.25
CA GLN A 3 0.24 -7.77 2.41
C GLN A 3 -0.12 -6.55 1.55
N LYS A 4 0.28 -6.56 0.28
CA LYS A 4 0.05 -5.46 -0.65
C LYS A 4 -1.11 -5.77 -1.58
N ALA A 5 -2.00 -4.79 -1.75
CA ALA A 5 -3.10 -4.91 -2.68
C ALA A 5 -2.60 -4.84 -4.12
N ILE A 6 -3.28 -5.55 -5.01
CA ILE A 6 -3.04 -5.52 -6.46
C ILE A 6 -4.32 -5.08 -7.18
N ARG A 7 -4.18 -4.58 -8.41
CA ARG A 7 -5.33 -4.12 -9.19
C ARG A 7 -6.22 -5.28 -9.60
N GLU A 8 -7.48 -5.01 -9.84
CA GLU A 8 -8.43 -6.03 -10.29
C GLU A 8 -8.00 -6.64 -11.62
N TYR A 9 -7.51 -5.81 -12.55
CA TYR A 9 -6.95 -6.27 -13.82
C TYR A 9 -5.86 -7.34 -13.61
N ASP A 10 -4.92 -7.08 -12.72
CA ASP A 10 -3.77 -7.97 -12.46
C ASP A 10 -4.25 -9.33 -11.91
N VAL A 11 -5.20 -9.31 -10.97
CA VAL A 11 -5.81 -10.55 -10.42
C VAL A 11 -6.54 -11.32 -11.50
N LYS A 12 -7.35 -10.66 -12.33
CA LYS A 12 -8.12 -11.31 -13.40
C LYS A 12 -7.19 -11.99 -14.42
N LYS A 13 -6.16 -11.28 -14.87
CA LYS A 13 -5.14 -11.84 -15.78
C LYS A 13 -4.43 -13.04 -15.15
N MET A 14 -4.04 -12.95 -13.88
CA MET A 14 -3.40 -14.06 -13.16
C MET A 14 -4.32 -15.28 -13.07
N ILE A 15 -5.55 -15.12 -12.59
CA ILE A 15 -6.48 -16.24 -12.43
C ILE A 15 -6.85 -16.86 -13.78
N ALA A 16 -7.11 -16.05 -14.82
CA ALA A 16 -7.46 -16.56 -16.14
C ALA A 16 -6.35 -17.44 -16.72
N ARG A 17 -5.09 -17.07 -16.46
CA ARG A 17 -3.92 -17.83 -16.91
C ARG A 17 -3.62 -19.06 -16.06
N LEU A 18 -3.67 -18.95 -14.74
CA LEU A 18 -3.12 -19.96 -13.83
C LEU A 18 -4.17 -20.97 -13.35
N LEU A 19 -5.43 -20.56 -13.18
CA LEU A 19 -6.50 -21.42 -12.64
C LEU A 19 -6.70 -22.75 -13.41
N PRO A 20 -6.55 -22.80 -14.76
CA PRO A 20 -6.64 -24.06 -15.50
C PRO A 20 -5.62 -25.11 -15.02
N ASN A 21 -4.42 -24.69 -14.61
CA ASN A 21 -3.38 -25.60 -14.13
C ASN A 21 -3.77 -26.30 -12.81
N TYR A 22 -4.59 -25.63 -11.98
CA TYR A 22 -5.07 -26.13 -10.69
C TYR A 22 -6.35 -26.96 -10.79
N SER A 23 -6.92 -27.08 -11.98
CA SER A 23 -8.17 -27.81 -12.23
C SER A 23 -8.05 -28.87 -13.32
N GLY A 24 -6.85 -29.10 -13.86
CA GLY A 24 -6.64 -29.96 -15.03
C GLY A 24 -7.37 -29.44 -16.28
N GLY A 25 -7.49 -28.12 -16.43
CA GLY A 25 -8.13 -27.43 -17.55
C GLY A 25 -9.66 -27.34 -17.48
N SER A 26 -10.27 -27.86 -16.42
CA SER A 26 -11.73 -27.98 -16.32
C SER A 26 -12.43 -26.76 -15.72
N VAL A 27 -11.69 -25.91 -15.01
CA VAL A 27 -12.16 -24.61 -14.53
C VAL A 27 -11.36 -23.53 -15.26
N THR A 28 -12.07 -22.71 -16.01
CA THR A 28 -11.50 -21.58 -16.75
C THR A 28 -12.34 -20.34 -16.48
N ILE A 29 -11.71 -19.18 -16.54
CA ILE A 29 -12.41 -17.89 -16.55
C ILE A 29 -12.02 -17.13 -17.82
N PRO A 30 -12.89 -16.24 -18.34
CA PRO A 30 -12.56 -15.49 -19.55
C PRO A 30 -11.35 -14.58 -19.35
N ASP A 31 -10.33 -14.72 -20.20
CA ASP A 31 -9.25 -13.73 -20.32
C ASP A 31 -9.71 -12.56 -21.21
N LYS A 32 -10.67 -11.77 -20.72
CA LYS A 32 -11.27 -10.65 -21.44
C LYS A 32 -11.40 -9.42 -20.54
N CYS A 33 -10.28 -8.78 -20.26
CA CYS A 33 -10.24 -7.47 -19.65
C CYS A 33 -9.07 -6.67 -20.24
N VAL A 34 -9.27 -5.36 -20.40
CA VAL A 34 -8.20 -4.43 -20.76
C VAL A 34 -8.09 -3.33 -19.72
N GLN A 35 -6.90 -2.77 -19.56
CA GLN A 35 -6.66 -1.64 -18.68
C GLN A 35 -6.45 -0.38 -19.50
N VAL A 36 -7.06 0.73 -19.06
CA VAL A 36 -6.92 2.05 -19.68
C VAL A 36 -6.26 2.99 -18.66
N ARG A 37 -5.11 3.54 -19.04
CA ARG A 37 -4.33 4.54 -18.29
C ARG A 37 -4.28 5.87 -19.06
N LEU A 38 -3.61 6.88 -18.50
CA LEU A 38 -3.53 8.23 -19.09
C LEU A 38 -2.90 8.24 -20.49
N GLU A 39 -1.92 7.37 -20.69
CA GLU A 39 -1.12 7.22 -21.90
C GLU A 39 -1.70 6.21 -22.90
N THR A 40 -2.75 5.48 -22.52
CA THR A 40 -3.35 4.44 -23.35
C THR A 40 -4.02 5.05 -24.58
N LYS A 41 -3.69 4.50 -25.76
CA LYS A 41 -4.35 4.85 -27.01
C LYS A 41 -5.48 3.85 -27.27
N PHE A 42 -6.71 4.34 -27.38
CA PHE A 42 -7.87 3.48 -27.63
C PHE A 42 -7.77 2.68 -28.93
N ALA A 43 -7.15 3.24 -29.98
CA ALA A 43 -6.97 2.54 -31.26
C ALA A 43 -6.10 1.28 -31.14
N ASP A 44 -5.07 1.32 -30.29
CA ASP A 44 -4.19 0.17 -30.05
C ASP A 44 -4.98 -0.94 -29.34
N LEU A 45 -5.79 -0.57 -28.33
CA LEU A 45 -6.68 -1.51 -27.65
C LEU A 45 -7.71 -2.13 -28.60
N GLU A 46 -8.32 -1.34 -29.49
CA GLU A 46 -9.28 -1.85 -30.48
C GLU A 46 -8.66 -2.90 -31.41
N HIS A 47 -7.43 -2.64 -31.86
CA HIS A 47 -6.70 -3.55 -32.73
C HIS A 47 -6.32 -4.87 -32.01
N GLU A 48 -5.81 -4.78 -30.79
CA GLU A 48 -5.41 -5.95 -29.99
C GLU A 48 -6.60 -6.72 -29.43
N ASN A 49 -7.73 -6.05 -29.20
CA ASN A 49 -8.92 -6.59 -28.56
C ASN A 49 -10.20 -6.29 -29.37
N PRO A 50 -10.41 -6.93 -30.54
CA PRO A 50 -11.56 -6.66 -31.41
C PRO A 50 -12.93 -6.91 -30.74
N TRP A 51 -12.95 -7.67 -29.65
CA TRP A 51 -14.16 -7.92 -28.86
C TRP A 51 -14.70 -6.65 -28.18
N LEU A 52 -13.87 -5.62 -27.96
CA LEU A 52 -14.31 -4.34 -27.39
C LEU A 52 -15.41 -3.71 -28.23
N VAL A 53 -15.28 -3.75 -29.56
CA VAL A 53 -16.20 -3.09 -30.49
C VAL A 53 -17.47 -3.91 -30.73
N THR A 54 -17.42 -5.22 -30.52
CA THR A 54 -18.49 -6.16 -30.89
C THR A 54 -19.32 -6.68 -29.71
N THR A 55 -18.91 -6.37 -28.48
CA THR A 55 -19.61 -6.81 -27.27
C THR A 55 -20.02 -5.63 -26.41
N LYS A 56 -21.07 -5.81 -25.61
CA LYS A 56 -21.45 -4.87 -24.56
C LYS A 56 -20.42 -4.93 -23.44
N LEU A 57 -20.17 -3.80 -22.79
CA LEU A 57 -19.04 -3.60 -21.89
C LEU A 57 -19.47 -3.08 -20.52
N VAL A 58 -18.60 -3.34 -19.55
CA VAL A 58 -18.56 -2.72 -18.24
C VAL A 58 -17.28 -1.91 -18.14
N VAL A 59 -17.38 -0.71 -17.59
CA VAL A 59 -16.22 0.14 -17.30
C VAL A 59 -16.25 0.56 -15.84
N LYS A 60 -15.12 0.45 -15.15
CA LYS A 60 -14.97 0.89 -13.76
C LYS A 60 -13.54 1.32 -13.45
N PRO A 61 -13.32 2.27 -12.51
CA PRO A 61 -11.99 2.59 -12.05
C PRO A 61 -11.31 1.39 -11.38
N ASP A 62 -10.01 1.26 -11.59
CA ASP A 62 -9.18 0.17 -11.07
C ASP A 62 -8.00 0.74 -10.26
N GLN A 63 -8.35 1.36 -9.13
CA GLN A 63 -7.42 2.03 -8.21
C GLN A 63 -7.73 1.68 -6.76
N LEU A 64 -8.09 0.42 -6.48
CA LEU A 64 -8.43 -0.05 -5.13
C LEU A 64 -9.63 0.68 -4.48
N ILE A 65 -10.51 1.26 -5.29
CA ILE A 65 -11.73 1.92 -4.81
C ILE A 65 -12.77 0.86 -4.49
N LYS A 66 -13.22 0.81 -3.24
CA LYS A 66 -14.30 -0.09 -2.83
C LYS A 66 -15.68 0.51 -3.14
N ARG A 67 -16.68 -0.36 -3.30
CA ARG A 67 -18.10 0.00 -3.47
C ARG A 67 -18.38 0.95 -4.66
N ARG A 68 -17.65 0.78 -5.77
CA ARG A 68 -17.73 1.58 -7.00
C ARG A 68 -19.16 1.79 -7.50
N GLY A 69 -19.99 0.74 -7.47
CA GLY A 69 -21.39 0.81 -7.89
C GLY A 69 -22.24 1.81 -7.08
N LYS A 70 -22.02 1.90 -5.76
CA LYS A 70 -22.79 2.80 -4.88
C LYS A 70 -22.42 4.27 -5.04
N VAL A 71 -21.27 4.56 -5.63
CA VAL A 71 -20.78 5.92 -5.88
C VAL A 71 -20.86 6.32 -7.36
N GLY A 72 -21.57 5.55 -8.19
CA GLY A 72 -21.77 5.87 -9.61
C GLY A 72 -20.51 5.76 -10.46
N LEU A 73 -19.54 4.95 -10.05
CA LEU A 73 -18.26 4.73 -10.75
C LEU A 73 -18.25 3.41 -11.55
N VAL A 74 -19.41 2.94 -11.99
CA VAL A 74 -19.53 1.76 -12.84
C VAL A 74 -20.49 2.09 -13.98
N LEU A 75 -20.00 1.99 -15.21
CA LEU A 75 -20.81 2.02 -16.41
C LEU A 75 -21.13 0.57 -16.81
N LEU A 76 -22.40 0.24 -17.02
CA LEU A 76 -22.87 -1.09 -17.39
C LEU A 76 -23.53 -1.06 -18.77
N ASP A 77 -23.52 -2.20 -19.47
CA ASP A 77 -24.19 -2.42 -20.77
C ASP A 77 -23.85 -1.37 -21.86
N ALA A 78 -22.59 -0.92 -21.86
CA ALA A 78 -22.12 0.12 -22.77
C ALA A 78 -21.56 -0.44 -24.07
N SER A 79 -21.70 0.32 -25.15
CA SER A 79 -20.86 0.18 -26.34
C SER A 79 -19.44 0.70 -26.07
N TRP A 80 -18.50 0.38 -26.96
CA TRP A 80 -17.13 0.87 -26.84
C TRP A 80 -17.01 2.39 -26.95
N ASP A 81 -17.83 3.04 -27.79
CA ASP A 81 -17.83 4.50 -27.90
C ASP A 81 -18.35 5.18 -26.62
N GLU A 82 -19.40 4.62 -26.00
CA GLU A 82 -19.88 5.08 -24.70
C GLU A 82 -18.81 4.89 -23.61
N ALA A 83 -18.10 3.75 -23.61
CA ALA A 83 -17.01 3.49 -22.69
C ALA A 83 -15.86 4.51 -22.84
N LYS A 84 -15.41 4.79 -24.08
CA LYS A 84 -14.37 5.79 -24.37
C LYS A 84 -14.76 7.18 -23.87
N ASN A 85 -15.99 7.59 -24.15
CA ASN A 85 -16.51 8.89 -23.70
C ASN A 85 -16.56 8.97 -22.18
N TRP A 86 -17.10 7.93 -21.52
CA TRP A 86 -17.22 7.87 -20.07
C TRP A 86 -15.86 7.93 -19.36
N ILE A 87 -14.85 7.24 -19.91
CA ILE A 87 -13.46 7.29 -19.42
C ILE A 87 -12.87 8.69 -19.64
N THR A 88 -13.00 9.25 -20.84
CA THR A 88 -12.41 10.56 -21.19
C THR A 88 -12.93 11.68 -20.30
N GLU A 89 -14.21 11.65 -19.93
CA GLU A 89 -14.81 12.62 -19.01
C GLU A 89 -14.23 12.56 -17.58
N ARG A 90 -13.74 11.38 -17.16
CA ARG A 90 -13.37 11.07 -15.77
C ARG A 90 -11.88 10.93 -15.55
N ILE A 91 -11.13 10.56 -16.57
CA ILE A 91 -9.69 10.39 -16.47
C ILE A 91 -9.03 11.74 -16.13
N ASN A 92 -8.04 11.70 -15.24
CA ASN A 92 -7.38 12.86 -14.65
C ASN A 92 -8.31 13.80 -13.84
N LYS A 93 -9.55 13.39 -13.51
CA LYS A 93 -10.44 14.15 -12.62
C LYS A 93 -10.34 13.68 -11.18
N GLU A 94 -10.50 14.62 -10.24
CA GLU A 94 -10.58 14.31 -8.83
C GLU A 94 -12.00 13.88 -8.46
N ILE A 95 -12.09 12.84 -7.64
CA ILE A 95 -13.34 12.34 -7.09
C ILE A 95 -13.15 12.10 -5.59
N THR A 96 -14.27 12.14 -4.85
CA THR A 96 -14.30 11.77 -3.44
C THR A 96 -15.08 10.47 -3.27
N SER A 97 -14.47 9.48 -2.65
CA SER A 97 -15.11 8.22 -2.26
C SER A 97 -15.00 8.04 -0.75
N GLY A 98 -16.13 8.13 -0.05
CA GLY A 98 -16.13 8.21 1.42
C GLY A 98 -15.45 9.50 1.90
N THR A 99 -14.40 9.37 2.72
CA THR A 99 -13.59 10.49 3.22
C THR A 99 -12.31 10.73 2.41
N VAL A 100 -12.11 9.96 1.33
CA VAL A 100 -10.86 9.93 0.56
C VAL A 100 -11.06 10.61 -0.78
N THR A 101 -10.23 11.61 -1.08
CA THR A 101 -10.23 12.33 -2.37
C THR A 101 -8.99 11.95 -3.16
N GLY A 102 -9.20 11.43 -4.37
CA GLY A 102 -8.12 10.99 -5.25
C GLY A 102 -8.42 11.30 -6.71
N ARG A 103 -7.39 11.21 -7.55
CA ARG A 103 -7.53 11.42 -8.99
C ARG A 103 -7.68 10.09 -9.71
N LEU A 104 -8.67 10.01 -10.60
CA LEU A 104 -8.84 8.86 -11.47
C LEU A 104 -7.80 8.87 -12.58
N ASN A 105 -7.06 7.78 -12.75
CA ASN A 105 -6.04 7.63 -13.78
C ASN A 105 -6.01 6.24 -14.41
N THR A 106 -6.67 5.24 -13.80
CA THR A 106 -6.65 3.85 -14.24
C THR A 106 -8.06 3.26 -14.23
N PHE A 107 -8.45 2.63 -15.33
CA PHE A 107 -9.75 1.98 -15.51
C PHE A 107 -9.56 0.56 -16.03
N ILE A 108 -10.53 -0.31 -15.74
CA ILE A 108 -10.66 -1.63 -16.34
C ILE A 108 -11.93 -1.68 -17.20
N VAL A 109 -11.82 -2.29 -18.37
CA VAL A 109 -12.91 -2.50 -19.33
C VAL A 109 -13.05 -3.98 -19.60
N GLU A 110 -14.28 -4.48 -19.50
CA GLU A 110 -14.59 -5.91 -19.54
C GLU A 110 -15.92 -6.16 -20.24
N PRO A 111 -16.21 -7.36 -20.76
CA PRO A 111 -17.53 -7.69 -21.29
C PRO A 111 -18.62 -7.55 -20.22
N PHE A 112 -19.72 -6.93 -20.60
CA PHE A 112 -20.96 -7.02 -19.85
C PHE A 112 -21.50 -8.44 -19.93
N VAL A 113 -21.88 -8.97 -18.76
CA VAL A 113 -22.38 -10.33 -18.61
C VAL A 113 -23.84 -10.21 -18.19
N PRO A 114 -24.82 -10.48 -19.07
CA PRO A 114 -26.22 -10.56 -18.66
C PRO A 114 -26.43 -11.78 -17.75
N HIS A 115 -26.99 -11.55 -16.55
CA HIS A 115 -27.32 -12.59 -15.57
C HIS A 115 -28.39 -12.08 -14.59
N ASP A 116 -29.06 -12.98 -13.88
CA ASP A 116 -30.00 -12.62 -12.83
C ASP A 116 -29.26 -12.47 -11.48
N ALA A 117 -29.73 -11.59 -10.60
CA ALA A 117 -29.14 -11.41 -9.26
C ALA A 117 -29.14 -12.69 -8.40
N LYS A 118 -30.07 -13.64 -8.67
CA LYS A 118 -30.11 -14.95 -8.00
C LYS A 118 -28.91 -15.85 -8.38
N ASP A 119 -28.22 -15.50 -9.45
CA ASP A 119 -27.07 -16.22 -9.99
C ASP A 119 -25.74 -15.65 -9.49
N GLU A 120 -25.79 -14.60 -8.68
CA GLU A 120 -24.63 -13.99 -8.00
C GLU A 120 -24.34 -14.67 -6.66
N TYR A 121 -23.07 -14.97 -6.43
CA TYR A 121 -22.54 -15.52 -5.19
C TYR A 121 -21.42 -14.63 -4.66
N TYR A 122 -21.18 -14.72 -3.35
CA TYR A 122 -20.02 -14.14 -2.69
C TYR A 122 -19.02 -15.23 -2.36
N PHE A 123 -17.74 -14.96 -2.64
CA PHE A 123 -16.64 -15.86 -2.31
C PHE A 123 -15.43 -15.04 -1.85
N ALA A 124 -14.79 -15.46 -0.76
CA ALA A 124 -13.53 -14.88 -0.34
C ALA A 124 -12.61 -15.91 0.32
N MET A 125 -11.32 -15.60 0.32
CA MET A 125 -10.25 -16.32 0.99
C MET A 125 -9.38 -15.31 1.72
N ARG A 126 -8.98 -15.61 2.95
CA ARG A 126 -8.04 -14.79 3.71
C ARG A 126 -7.11 -15.64 4.56
N SER A 127 -5.86 -15.22 4.67
CA SER A 127 -4.91 -15.88 5.56
C SER A 127 -5.13 -15.44 6.99
N VAL A 128 -5.21 -16.43 7.87
CA VAL A 128 -5.25 -16.28 9.33
C VAL A 128 -4.02 -16.98 9.93
N ARG A 129 -3.82 -16.88 11.25
CA ARG A 129 -2.62 -17.46 11.88
C ARG A 129 -2.61 -18.98 11.76
N GLU A 130 -3.77 -19.61 11.82
CA GLU A 130 -3.96 -21.06 11.87
C GLU A 130 -4.08 -21.72 10.49
N GLY A 131 -4.05 -20.95 9.40
CA GLY A 131 -4.25 -21.43 8.04
C GLY A 131 -4.98 -20.40 7.18
N ASP A 132 -5.83 -20.86 6.28
CA ASP A 132 -6.55 -19.99 5.33
C ASP A 132 -8.06 -20.22 5.45
N GLU A 133 -8.80 -19.14 5.68
CA GLU A 133 -10.25 -19.16 5.83
C GLU A 133 -10.93 -18.86 4.49
N ILE A 134 -11.81 -19.77 4.06
CA ILE A 134 -12.68 -19.64 2.90
C ILE A 134 -14.07 -19.20 3.39
N LEU A 135 -14.60 -18.13 2.81
CA LEU A 135 -15.94 -17.63 3.05
C LEU A 135 -16.79 -17.80 1.79
N PHE A 136 -18.01 -18.30 1.94
CA PHE A 136 -18.97 -18.42 0.84
C PHE A 136 -20.36 -17.97 1.28
N TYR A 137 -21.04 -17.18 0.44
CA TYR A 137 -22.42 -16.83 0.67
C TYR A 137 -23.24 -16.87 -0.62
N ARG A 138 -24.44 -17.46 -0.52
CA ARG A 138 -25.28 -17.82 -1.66
C ARG A 138 -25.92 -16.64 -2.39
N GLN A 139 -25.80 -15.43 -1.85
CA GLN A 139 -26.34 -14.19 -2.43
C GLN A 139 -25.20 -13.17 -2.49
N GLY A 140 -24.61 -12.99 -3.67
CA GLY A 140 -23.56 -12.00 -3.91
C GLY A 140 -24.09 -10.58 -4.15
N GLY A 141 -23.20 -9.75 -4.71
CA GLY A 141 -23.56 -8.45 -5.25
C GLY A 141 -23.48 -7.29 -4.26
N ILE A 142 -24.07 -6.15 -4.66
CA ILE A 142 -24.02 -4.89 -3.91
C ILE A 142 -24.82 -4.90 -2.60
N ASP A 143 -25.76 -5.84 -2.47
CA ASP A 143 -26.71 -5.98 -1.37
C ASP A 143 -26.41 -7.17 -0.45
N VAL A 144 -25.20 -7.73 -0.56
CA VAL A 144 -24.71 -8.84 0.26
C VAL A 144 -24.83 -8.58 1.78
N GLY A 145 -24.69 -7.32 2.20
CA GLY A 145 -24.76 -6.89 3.59
C GLY A 145 -23.52 -7.31 4.39
N ASP A 146 -23.72 -7.73 5.63
CA ASP A 146 -22.63 -8.20 6.50
C ASP A 146 -22.29 -9.67 6.21
N VAL A 147 -21.33 -9.88 5.32
CA VAL A 147 -20.84 -11.21 4.93
C VAL A 147 -20.18 -11.96 6.08
N GLU A 148 -19.60 -11.27 7.06
CA GLU A 148 -18.89 -11.93 8.16
C GLU A 148 -19.83 -12.74 9.05
N THR A 149 -21.09 -12.33 9.17
CA THR A 149 -22.11 -13.03 9.95
C THR A 149 -22.96 -13.98 9.10
N LYS A 150 -23.09 -13.71 7.80
CA LYS A 150 -23.95 -14.48 6.89
C LYS A 150 -23.26 -15.61 6.15
N ALA A 151 -21.95 -15.49 5.89
CA ALA A 151 -21.22 -16.46 5.08
C ALA A 151 -20.96 -17.75 5.86
N GLU A 152 -21.03 -18.86 5.13
CA GLU A 152 -20.44 -20.12 5.58
C GLU A 152 -18.92 -19.97 5.57
N LYS A 153 -18.25 -20.52 6.59
CA LYS A 153 -16.78 -20.41 6.74
C LYS A 153 -16.14 -21.79 6.88
N LEU A 154 -14.99 -21.96 6.26
CA LEU A 154 -14.18 -23.16 6.32
C LEU A 154 -12.71 -22.77 6.39
N THR A 155 -12.02 -23.22 7.44
CA THR A 155 -10.57 -23.04 7.56
C THR A 155 -9.85 -24.28 7.05
N ILE A 156 -8.92 -24.07 6.13
CA ILE A 156 -7.94 -25.08 5.72
C ILE A 156 -6.70 -24.87 6.58
N GLY A 157 -6.30 -25.87 7.35
CA GLY A 157 -5.16 -25.78 8.25
C GLY A 157 -3.83 -25.68 7.50
N ILE A 158 -2.80 -25.23 8.19
CA ILE A 158 -1.44 -25.21 7.64
C ILE A 158 -1.03 -26.64 7.25
N PHE A 159 -0.61 -26.81 5.99
CA PHE A 159 -0.25 -28.10 5.37
C PHE A 159 -1.41 -29.07 5.11
N ASP A 160 -2.66 -28.68 5.38
CA ASP A 160 -3.81 -29.50 4.99
C ASP A 160 -4.08 -29.38 3.49
N ASP A 161 -4.50 -30.48 2.88
CA ASP A 161 -4.95 -30.50 1.49
C ASP A 161 -6.46 -30.21 1.42
N VAL A 162 -6.82 -29.16 0.67
CA VAL A 162 -8.21 -28.79 0.43
C VAL A 162 -9.03 -29.93 -0.16
N ASP A 163 -8.43 -30.85 -0.91
CA ASP A 163 -9.12 -32.00 -1.51
C ASP A 163 -9.65 -32.99 -0.45
N ASN A 164 -9.05 -33.00 0.75
CA ASN A 164 -9.47 -33.87 1.85
C ASN A 164 -10.58 -33.26 2.72
N VAL A 165 -11.03 -32.04 2.39
CA VAL A 165 -12.03 -31.29 3.16
C VAL A 165 -13.41 -31.33 2.47
N ASP A 166 -14.47 -31.39 3.27
CA ASP A 166 -15.87 -31.37 2.79
C ASP A 166 -16.32 -29.94 2.43
N VAL A 167 -15.91 -29.46 1.25
CA VAL A 167 -16.29 -28.14 0.73
C VAL A 167 -17.79 -28.04 0.49
N GLU A 168 -18.39 -29.10 -0.07
CA GLU A 168 -19.79 -29.18 -0.43
C GLU A 168 -20.70 -29.03 0.81
N GLY A 169 -20.47 -29.85 1.83
CA GLY A 169 -21.28 -29.85 3.06
C GLY A 169 -21.03 -28.64 3.95
N LYS A 170 -19.83 -28.06 3.94
CA LYS A 170 -19.47 -26.92 4.79
C LYS A 170 -19.82 -25.56 4.17
N LEU A 171 -19.57 -25.37 2.88
CA LEU A 171 -19.73 -24.07 2.22
C LEU A 171 -20.97 -23.99 1.32
N LEU A 172 -21.38 -25.11 0.69
CA LEU A 172 -22.34 -25.08 -0.41
C LEU A 172 -23.72 -25.65 -0.06
N LYS A 173 -24.01 -25.92 1.22
CA LYS A 173 -25.27 -26.54 1.67
C LYS A 173 -26.56 -25.85 1.21
N ASN A 174 -26.49 -24.55 0.90
CA ASN A 174 -27.62 -23.72 0.46
C ASN A 174 -27.58 -23.39 -1.05
N VAL A 175 -26.78 -24.11 -1.83
CA VAL A 175 -26.62 -23.95 -3.29
C VAL A 175 -27.43 -25.04 -4.00
N SER A 176 -27.93 -24.72 -5.19
CA SER A 176 -28.69 -25.67 -6.00
C SER A 176 -27.79 -26.86 -6.46
N PRO A 177 -28.30 -28.10 -6.46
CA PRO A 177 -27.49 -29.29 -6.76
C PRO A 177 -26.79 -29.26 -8.12
N ASP A 178 -27.39 -28.63 -9.13
CA ASP A 178 -26.86 -28.46 -10.48
C ASP A 178 -25.60 -27.58 -10.53
N ARG A 179 -25.39 -26.69 -9.56
CA ARG A 179 -24.25 -25.77 -9.49
C ARG A 179 -23.18 -26.18 -8.49
N MET A 180 -23.54 -27.00 -7.52
CA MET A 180 -22.69 -27.37 -6.38
C MET A 180 -21.36 -27.97 -6.83
N ALA A 181 -21.37 -28.92 -7.76
CA ALA A 181 -20.15 -29.59 -8.23
C ALA A 181 -19.17 -28.61 -8.90
N GLN A 182 -19.68 -27.68 -9.73
CA GLN A 182 -18.86 -26.68 -10.40
C GLN A 182 -18.27 -25.66 -9.41
N LEU A 183 -19.07 -25.22 -8.44
CA LEU A 183 -18.62 -24.31 -7.38
C LEU A 183 -17.59 -24.96 -6.45
N ALA A 184 -17.81 -26.22 -6.04
CA ALA A 184 -16.84 -26.94 -5.21
C ALA A 184 -15.50 -27.08 -5.92
N LYS A 185 -15.53 -27.43 -7.22
CA LYS A 185 -14.33 -27.50 -8.05
C LYS A 185 -13.64 -26.15 -8.18
N PHE A 186 -14.40 -25.09 -8.43
CA PHE A 186 -13.88 -23.73 -8.48
C PHE A 186 -13.21 -23.33 -7.16
N ILE A 187 -13.83 -23.61 -6.01
CA ILE A 187 -13.29 -23.29 -4.69
C ILE A 187 -11.97 -24.04 -4.45
N ARG A 188 -11.93 -25.36 -4.68
CA ARG A 188 -10.72 -26.18 -4.48
C ARG A 188 -9.57 -25.73 -5.39
N SER A 189 -9.83 -25.50 -6.68
CA SER A 189 -8.80 -25.05 -7.62
C SER A 189 -8.32 -23.62 -7.33
N THR A 190 -9.23 -22.72 -6.95
CA THR A 190 -8.88 -21.35 -6.55
C THR A 190 -8.08 -21.33 -5.24
N PHE A 191 -8.38 -22.24 -4.29
CA PHE A 191 -7.60 -22.39 -3.06
C PHE A 191 -6.15 -22.77 -3.35
N LYS A 192 -5.94 -23.77 -4.22
CA LYS A 192 -4.59 -24.20 -4.60
C LYS A 192 -3.84 -23.06 -5.29
N LEU A 193 -4.49 -22.32 -6.19
CA LEU A 193 -3.93 -21.11 -6.79
C LEU A 193 -3.57 -20.06 -5.73
N TYR A 194 -4.49 -19.80 -4.79
CA TYR A 194 -4.30 -18.83 -3.71
C TYR A 194 -3.05 -19.15 -2.89
N ALA A 195 -2.95 -20.40 -2.39
CA ALA A 195 -1.85 -20.85 -1.54
C ALA A 195 -0.51 -20.84 -2.29
N ASP A 196 -0.50 -21.33 -3.54
CA ASP A 196 0.72 -21.44 -4.33
C ASP A 196 1.31 -20.10 -4.76
N ASN A 197 0.49 -19.06 -4.90
CA ASN A 197 0.88 -17.79 -5.50
C ASN A 197 0.98 -16.66 -4.47
N GLY A 198 1.13 -16.99 -3.18
CA GLY A 198 1.38 -16.00 -2.13
C GLY A 198 0.24 -15.01 -1.94
N PHE A 199 -1.01 -15.41 -2.19
CA PHE A 199 -2.15 -14.57 -1.81
C PHE A 199 -2.29 -14.52 -0.29
N ALA A 200 -2.63 -13.36 0.22
CA ALA A 200 -3.02 -13.15 1.62
C ALA A 200 -4.49 -12.75 1.77
N TYR A 201 -5.12 -12.35 0.66
CA TYR A 201 -6.54 -12.03 0.57
C TYR A 201 -6.99 -12.16 -0.88
N LEU A 202 -8.15 -12.77 -1.11
CA LEU A 202 -8.84 -12.80 -2.40
C LEU A 202 -10.34 -12.73 -2.13
N GLU A 203 -11.01 -11.75 -2.71
CA GLU A 203 -12.47 -11.61 -2.65
C GLU A 203 -13.00 -11.50 -4.07
N ILE A 204 -14.07 -12.24 -4.35
CA ILE A 204 -14.81 -12.20 -5.60
C ILE A 204 -16.27 -11.87 -5.26
N ASN A 205 -16.72 -10.66 -5.60
CA ASN A 205 -18.07 -10.21 -5.27
C ASN A 205 -18.69 -9.26 -6.31
N PRO A 206 -19.55 -9.75 -7.22
CA PRO A 206 -20.05 -11.13 -7.30
C PRO A 206 -19.18 -12.03 -8.16
N ILE A 207 -19.26 -13.34 -7.90
CA ILE A 207 -19.05 -14.38 -8.91
C ILE A 207 -20.42 -14.84 -9.41
N ALA A 208 -20.64 -14.86 -10.72
CA ALA A 208 -21.96 -15.07 -11.30
C ALA A 208 -21.99 -16.26 -12.27
N PHE A 209 -23.13 -16.97 -12.31
CA PHE A 209 -23.42 -17.90 -13.40
C PHE A 209 -24.05 -17.15 -14.58
N ALA A 210 -23.44 -17.26 -15.75
CA ALA A 210 -23.97 -16.77 -17.02
C ALA A 210 -24.19 -17.96 -17.96
N GLY A 211 -25.39 -18.53 -17.90
CA GLY A 211 -25.64 -19.90 -18.35
C GLY A 211 -24.83 -20.88 -17.50
N ASP A 212 -24.09 -21.79 -18.13
CA ASP A 212 -23.28 -22.81 -17.44
C ASP A 212 -21.86 -22.33 -17.09
N ARG A 213 -21.55 -21.05 -17.35
CA ARG A 213 -20.22 -20.48 -17.11
C ARG A 213 -20.20 -19.68 -15.82
N LEU A 214 -19.24 -19.98 -14.97
CA LEU A 214 -18.95 -19.23 -13.76
C LEU A 214 -17.98 -18.08 -14.08
N ILE A 215 -18.39 -16.84 -13.85
CA ILE A 215 -17.63 -15.64 -14.24
C ILE A 215 -17.42 -14.72 -13.03
N PRO A 216 -16.17 -14.43 -12.65
CA PRO A 216 -15.88 -13.48 -11.58
C PRO A 216 -16.01 -12.04 -12.08
N LEU A 217 -16.97 -11.29 -11.54
CA LEU A 217 -17.32 -9.95 -12.05
C LEU A 217 -16.56 -8.83 -11.35
N ASP A 218 -16.28 -8.99 -10.05
CA ASP A 218 -15.47 -8.06 -9.26
C ASP A 218 -14.45 -8.84 -8.46
N LEU A 219 -13.17 -8.44 -8.48
CA LEU A 219 -12.15 -9.01 -7.61
C LEU A 219 -11.40 -7.94 -6.83
N ALA A 220 -11.05 -8.28 -5.59
CA ALA A 220 -10.09 -7.56 -4.78
C ALA A 220 -9.11 -8.57 -4.18
N ALA A 221 -7.81 -8.31 -4.30
CA ALA A 221 -6.81 -9.23 -3.76
C ALA A 221 -5.63 -8.51 -3.11
N LYS A 222 -4.92 -9.25 -2.27
CA LYS A 222 -3.61 -8.88 -1.73
C LYS A 222 -2.65 -10.06 -1.87
N LEU A 223 -1.41 -9.76 -2.20
CA LEU A 223 -0.29 -10.70 -2.19
C LEU A 223 0.65 -10.38 -1.04
N ASP A 224 1.35 -11.39 -0.53
CA ASP A 224 2.52 -11.18 0.32
C ASP A 224 3.71 -10.79 -0.56
N ASP A 225 4.04 -9.50 -0.60
CA ASP A 225 5.09 -8.97 -1.48
C ASP A 225 6.46 -9.64 -1.28
N THR A 226 6.70 -10.23 -0.10
CA THR A 226 7.94 -10.96 0.20
C THR A 226 8.03 -12.29 -0.54
N ALA A 227 6.91 -12.87 -1.00
CA ALA A 227 6.88 -14.09 -1.81
C ALA A 227 7.23 -13.83 -3.29
N GLY A 228 7.44 -12.57 -3.69
CA GLY A 228 7.66 -12.20 -5.09
C GLY A 228 8.89 -12.86 -5.72
N PHE A 229 9.94 -13.16 -4.95
CA PHE A 229 11.13 -13.84 -5.48
C PHE A 229 10.84 -15.31 -5.86
N GLU A 230 9.99 -16.01 -5.10
CA GLU A 230 9.58 -17.38 -5.41
C GLU A 230 8.49 -17.42 -6.49
N CYS A 231 7.62 -16.41 -6.51
CA CYS A 231 6.48 -16.35 -7.40
C CYS A 231 6.74 -15.62 -8.72
N LYS A 232 7.96 -15.13 -8.97
CA LYS A 232 8.30 -14.30 -10.13
C LYS A 232 7.83 -14.85 -11.48
N GLY A 233 7.95 -16.17 -11.70
CA GLY A 233 7.50 -16.82 -12.94
C GLY A 233 5.98 -16.92 -13.11
N ARG A 234 5.21 -16.71 -12.03
CA ARG A 234 3.74 -16.78 -11.99
C ARG A 234 3.08 -15.40 -11.83
N TRP A 235 3.80 -14.44 -11.28
CA TRP A 235 3.32 -13.07 -11.05
C TRP A 235 3.53 -12.12 -12.22
N ASP A 236 4.33 -12.47 -13.23
CA ASP A 236 4.78 -11.53 -14.27
C ASP A 236 5.29 -10.21 -13.64
N ASP A 237 4.92 -9.08 -14.25
CA ASP A 237 5.26 -7.73 -13.85
C ASP A 237 4.11 -7.08 -13.06
N ILE A 238 3.59 -7.79 -12.05
CA ILE A 238 2.54 -7.24 -11.17
C ILE A 238 3.01 -5.97 -10.48
N GLU A 239 2.17 -4.93 -10.61
CA GLU A 239 2.33 -3.67 -9.90
C GLU A 239 1.56 -3.69 -8.57
N PHE A 240 2.16 -3.14 -7.52
CA PHE A 240 1.48 -2.89 -6.24
C PHE A 240 1.00 -1.43 -6.17
N PRO A 241 -0.25 -1.13 -6.57
CA PRO A 241 -0.77 0.23 -6.52
C PRO A 241 -0.85 0.75 -5.08
N GLU A 242 -0.61 2.05 -4.94
CA GLU A 242 -0.92 2.76 -3.70
C GLU A 242 -2.42 2.82 -3.44
N PRO A 243 -2.85 2.91 -2.16
CA PRO A 243 -4.24 3.16 -1.82
C PRO A 243 -4.79 4.40 -2.52
N PHE A 244 -6.05 4.34 -2.96
CA PHE A 244 -6.72 5.48 -3.60
C PHE A 244 -6.58 6.75 -2.74
N GLY A 245 -6.35 7.88 -3.38
CA GLY A 245 -6.25 9.18 -2.72
C GLY A 245 -4.94 9.45 -1.97
N LYS A 246 -4.03 8.46 -1.87
CA LYS A 246 -2.66 8.75 -1.41
C LYS A 246 -2.01 9.69 -2.43
N ARG A 247 -1.71 10.90 -1.98
CA ARG A 247 -0.89 11.86 -2.73
C ARG A 247 0.45 11.90 -2.04
N ARG A 248 1.50 11.65 -2.79
CA ARG A 248 2.84 11.97 -2.37
C ARG A 248 3.20 13.35 -2.86
N THR A 249 3.81 14.16 -2.02
CA THR A 249 4.57 15.30 -2.51
C THR A 249 5.76 14.79 -3.33
N PRO A 250 6.37 15.61 -4.21
CA PRO A 250 7.57 15.22 -4.93
C PRO A 250 8.68 14.67 -4.02
N GLU A 251 8.78 15.20 -2.80
CA GLU A 251 9.75 14.79 -1.78
C GLU A 251 9.41 13.43 -1.16
N GLU A 252 8.14 13.16 -0.86
CA GLU A 252 7.71 11.84 -0.39
C GLU A 252 7.93 10.76 -1.46
N GLU A 253 7.70 11.09 -2.73
CA GLU A 253 7.98 10.19 -3.86
C GLU A 253 9.49 9.97 -4.05
N TYR A 254 10.31 11.01 -3.91
CA TYR A 254 11.77 10.88 -3.96
C TYR A 254 12.30 9.92 -2.89
N ILE A 255 11.85 10.06 -1.63
CA ILE A 255 12.23 9.15 -0.54
C ILE A 255 11.70 7.74 -0.79
N HIS A 256 10.49 7.60 -1.32
CA HIS A 256 9.95 6.30 -1.66
C HIS A 256 10.78 5.56 -2.73
N LEU A 257 11.21 6.26 -3.78
CA LEU A 257 12.07 5.68 -4.82
C LEU A 257 13.48 5.34 -4.30
N LEU A 258 13.95 6.03 -3.27
CA LEU A 258 15.21 5.71 -2.59
C LEU A 258 15.06 4.43 -1.74
N ASP A 259 13.95 4.30 -1.02
CA ASP A 259 13.57 3.13 -0.23
C ASP A 259 13.43 1.86 -1.09
N GLU A 260 12.78 1.94 -2.26
CA GLU A 260 12.63 0.80 -3.17
C GLU A 260 13.95 0.27 -3.74
N LYS A 261 15.00 1.10 -3.74
CA LYS A 261 16.33 0.76 -4.26
C LYS A 261 17.31 0.36 -3.16
N SER A 262 16.87 0.36 -1.91
CA SER A 262 17.71 0.11 -0.74
C SER A 262 17.37 -1.20 -0.05
N GLY A 263 18.36 -1.81 0.61
CA GLY A 263 18.11 -2.84 1.62
C GLY A 263 17.70 -2.26 2.98
N ALA A 264 17.86 -0.95 3.16
CA ALA A 264 17.41 -0.19 4.32
C ALA A 264 15.93 0.22 4.16
N SER A 265 15.31 0.67 5.24
CA SER A 265 13.96 1.26 5.23
C SER A 265 14.07 2.77 5.37
N LEU A 266 13.47 3.51 4.44
CA LEU A 266 13.45 4.97 4.40
C LEU A 266 12.02 5.45 4.16
N LYS A 267 11.38 6.01 5.18
CA LYS A 267 9.98 6.47 5.08
C LYS A 267 9.88 7.95 5.40
N LEU A 268 9.08 8.67 4.63
CA LEU A 268 8.73 10.06 4.89
C LEU A 268 7.25 10.29 4.57
N THR A 269 6.56 10.98 5.46
CA THR A 269 5.19 11.45 5.28
C THR A 269 5.07 12.86 5.86
N ILE A 270 4.57 13.80 5.08
CA ILE A 270 4.40 15.20 5.47
C ILE A 270 3.00 15.36 6.05
N LEU A 271 2.94 15.73 7.33
CA LEU A 271 1.70 15.91 8.08
C LEU A 271 1.23 17.36 8.04
N ASN A 272 2.17 18.27 8.29
CA ASN A 272 1.95 19.72 8.26
C ASN A 272 3.20 20.40 7.69
N PRO A 273 3.23 20.77 6.39
CA PRO A 273 4.39 21.43 5.79
C PRO A 273 4.83 22.71 6.53
N LYS A 274 3.89 23.36 7.24
CA LYS A 274 4.13 24.58 8.03
C LYS A 274 4.49 24.32 9.48
N GLY A 275 4.53 23.05 9.88
CA GLY A 275 4.93 22.63 11.22
C GLY A 275 6.35 23.09 11.53
N ARG A 276 6.59 23.40 12.81
CA ARG A 276 7.91 23.81 13.30
C ARG A 276 8.69 22.70 13.96
N VAL A 277 8.07 21.56 14.24
CA VAL A 277 8.72 20.38 14.83
C VAL A 277 8.95 19.35 13.73
N TRP A 278 10.21 19.18 13.35
CA TRP A 278 10.65 18.21 12.35
C TRP A 278 11.41 17.08 13.01
N THR A 279 11.23 15.87 12.49
CA THR A 279 11.84 14.67 13.05
C THR A 279 12.61 13.90 11.99
N MET A 280 13.77 13.38 12.37
CA MET A 280 14.58 12.46 11.59
C MET A 280 15.02 11.35 12.56
N ILE A 281 14.18 10.32 12.67
CA ILE A 281 14.30 9.30 13.72
C ILE A 281 14.75 7.99 13.13
N ALA A 282 15.76 7.38 13.75
CA ALA A 282 16.26 6.10 13.30
C ALA A 282 15.58 4.92 14.00
N GLY A 283 14.90 4.08 13.22
CA GLY A 283 14.14 2.90 13.66
C GLY A 283 12.63 3.15 13.71
N GLY A 284 11.85 2.30 13.02
CA GLY A 284 10.39 2.41 12.97
C GLY A 284 9.68 2.38 14.33
N GLY A 285 10.14 1.56 15.28
CA GLY A 285 9.56 1.59 16.64
C GLY A 285 9.88 2.88 17.39
N ALA A 286 11.08 3.44 17.19
CA ALA A 286 11.47 4.69 17.81
C ALA A 286 10.71 5.88 17.21
N SER A 287 10.54 5.95 15.88
CA SER A 287 9.81 7.06 15.23
C SER A 287 8.38 7.21 15.74
N VAL A 288 7.69 6.09 16.00
CA VAL A 288 6.37 6.10 16.66
C VAL A 288 6.47 6.70 18.07
N ILE A 289 7.40 6.24 18.90
CA ILE A 289 7.54 6.72 20.29
C ILE A 289 7.92 8.22 20.37
N TYR A 290 8.79 8.70 19.46
CA TYR A 290 9.10 10.13 19.36
C TYR A 290 7.88 10.94 18.95
N THR A 291 7.10 10.44 17.97
CA THR A 291 5.84 11.06 17.53
C THR A 291 4.84 11.14 18.67
N ASP A 292 4.61 10.04 19.39
CA ASP A 292 3.72 9.99 20.55
C ASP A 292 4.15 10.98 21.64
N THR A 293 5.46 11.16 21.83
CA THR A 293 5.98 12.14 22.80
C THR A 293 5.68 13.57 22.35
N VAL A 294 5.90 13.92 21.08
CA VAL A 294 5.57 15.26 20.54
C VAL A 294 4.08 15.55 20.69
N VAL A 295 3.23 14.60 20.29
CA VAL A 295 1.77 14.71 20.39
C VAL A 295 1.34 14.79 21.86
N GLY A 296 1.87 13.93 22.73
CA GLY A 296 1.56 13.88 24.16
C GLY A 296 1.97 15.14 24.92
N LEU A 297 2.94 15.90 24.41
CA LEU A 297 3.32 17.22 24.93
C LEU A 297 2.46 18.36 24.36
N GLY A 298 1.45 18.07 23.54
CA GLY A 298 0.52 19.06 22.99
C GLY A 298 0.95 19.68 21.65
N TYR A 299 1.99 19.16 21.00
CA TYR A 299 2.54 19.73 19.75
C TYR A 299 2.04 19.02 18.49
N ALA A 300 0.93 18.29 18.55
CA ALA A 300 0.38 17.57 17.40
C ALA A 300 0.13 18.48 16.18
N GLY A 301 -0.37 19.70 16.40
CA GLY A 301 -0.57 20.69 15.33
C GLY A 301 0.73 21.30 14.77
N GLU A 302 1.85 21.16 15.47
CA GLU A 302 3.16 21.69 15.05
C GLU A 302 4.10 20.63 14.46
N LEU A 303 3.73 19.35 14.54
CA LEU A 303 4.51 18.24 13.99
C LEU A 303 4.42 18.25 12.47
N ALA A 304 5.57 18.41 11.82
CA ALA A 304 5.62 18.63 10.38
C ALA A 304 5.61 17.33 9.57
N ASN A 305 6.31 16.30 10.06
CA ASN A 305 6.49 15.04 9.36
C ASN A 305 6.46 13.83 10.30
N TYR A 306 6.09 12.69 9.75
CA TYR A 306 6.34 11.37 10.29
C TYR A 306 7.27 10.63 9.33
N GLY A 307 8.28 9.94 9.86
CA GLY A 307 9.22 9.22 9.03
C GLY A 307 10.28 8.49 9.85
N GLU A 308 11.01 7.63 9.18
CA GLU A 308 12.11 6.90 9.78
C GLU A 308 13.18 6.52 8.76
N TYR A 309 14.39 6.26 9.28
CA TYR A 309 15.43 5.55 8.55
C TYR A 309 15.95 4.39 9.40
N SER A 310 16.03 3.19 8.86
CA SER A 310 16.48 2.00 9.58
C SER A 310 17.04 0.92 8.66
N GLY A 311 17.57 -0.18 9.21
CA GLY A 311 18.16 -1.24 8.38
C GLY A 311 19.59 -0.96 7.90
N ASP A 312 20.34 -0.11 8.61
CA ASP A 312 21.73 0.27 8.28
C ASP A 312 21.89 0.94 6.90
N PRO A 313 21.20 2.07 6.64
CA PRO A 313 21.39 2.81 5.41
C PRO A 313 22.81 3.34 5.27
N THR A 314 23.26 3.47 4.04
CA THR A 314 24.54 4.05 3.67
C THR A 314 24.62 5.54 4.01
N THR A 315 25.84 6.08 3.97
CA THR A 315 26.10 7.52 4.13
C THR A 315 25.34 8.35 3.10
N ASP A 316 25.31 7.92 1.84
CA ASP A 316 24.66 8.67 0.75
C ASP A 316 23.13 8.61 0.85
N GLU A 317 22.55 7.45 1.18
CA GLU A 317 21.11 7.33 1.45
C GLU A 317 20.69 8.21 2.63
N THR A 318 21.49 8.22 3.71
CA THR A 318 21.20 9.07 4.88
C THR A 318 21.34 10.55 4.53
N TYR A 319 22.31 10.92 3.68
CA TYR A 319 22.46 12.27 3.17
C TYR A 319 21.26 12.71 2.31
N ASP A 320 20.80 11.86 1.39
CA ASP A 320 19.64 12.12 0.53
C ASP A 320 18.35 12.26 1.36
N TYR A 321 18.18 11.42 2.38
CA TYR A 321 17.08 11.55 3.33
C TYR A 321 17.17 12.87 4.11
N ALA A 322 18.33 13.17 4.70
CA ALA A 322 18.54 14.36 5.52
C ALA A 322 18.36 15.65 4.72
N ARG A 323 18.93 15.77 3.52
CA ARG A 323 18.80 16.97 2.69
C ARG A 323 17.35 17.21 2.29
N THR A 324 16.56 16.15 2.06
CA THR A 324 15.14 16.26 1.72
C THR A 324 14.35 16.85 2.90
N VAL A 325 14.56 16.33 4.11
CA VAL A 325 13.93 16.87 5.34
C VAL A 325 14.36 18.31 5.60
N ILE A 326 15.65 18.62 5.44
CA ILE A 326 16.18 19.96 5.68
C ILE A 326 15.66 20.97 4.64
N ASP A 327 15.57 20.57 3.36
CA ASP A 327 15.02 21.45 2.33
C ASP A 327 13.56 21.78 2.64
N LEU A 328 12.74 20.76 2.89
CA LEU A 328 11.33 20.92 3.28
C LEU A 328 11.16 21.83 4.50
N MET A 329 11.93 21.61 5.56
CA MET A 329 11.81 22.41 6.78
C MET A 329 12.25 23.86 6.59
N THR A 330 12.96 24.20 5.51
CA THR A 330 13.49 25.55 5.25
C THR A 330 12.74 26.31 4.15
N GLN A 331 11.64 25.76 3.60
CA GLN A 331 10.81 26.41 2.57
C GLN A 331 10.00 27.61 3.10
N GLU A 332 9.41 27.50 4.30
CA GLU A 332 8.67 28.60 4.95
C GLU A 332 9.28 28.93 6.33
N LYS A 333 9.33 30.21 6.71
CA LYS A 333 9.80 30.64 8.04
C LYS A 333 8.69 30.52 9.09
N ASP A 334 9.07 30.17 10.33
CA ASP A 334 8.22 30.33 11.52
C ASP A 334 8.82 31.41 12.43
N GLU A 335 7.97 32.30 12.97
CA GLU A 335 8.37 33.40 13.84
C GLU A 335 9.05 32.94 15.15
N ARG A 336 8.77 31.72 15.58
CA ARG A 336 9.32 31.07 16.78
C ARG A 336 10.57 30.24 16.48
N GLY A 337 11.00 30.20 15.22
CA GLY A 337 12.02 29.26 14.74
C GLY A 337 11.52 27.82 14.69
N LYS A 338 12.36 26.93 14.16
CA LYS A 338 12.04 25.50 13.97
C LYS A 338 12.97 24.60 14.75
N ILE A 339 12.52 23.37 14.98
CA ILE A 339 13.22 22.34 15.75
C ILE A 339 13.40 21.14 14.85
N LEU A 340 14.63 20.61 14.78
CA LEU A 340 14.94 19.32 14.16
C LEU A 340 15.37 18.33 15.25
N ILE A 341 14.60 17.25 15.40
CA ILE A 341 14.88 16.18 16.35
C ILE A 341 15.53 15.02 15.58
N ILE A 342 16.83 14.80 15.81
CA ILE A 342 17.60 13.70 15.22
C ILE A 342 17.76 12.61 16.29
N GLY A 343 16.82 11.67 16.31
CA GLY A 343 16.64 10.76 17.43
C GLY A 343 16.77 9.30 17.07
N GLY A 344 16.60 8.44 18.09
CA GLY A 344 16.29 7.05 17.91
C GLY A 344 16.70 6.17 19.10
N GLY A 345 16.36 4.88 18.98
CA GLY A 345 16.79 3.85 19.91
C GLY A 345 18.30 3.61 19.91
N ILE A 346 18.75 2.64 20.71
CA ILE A 346 20.12 2.13 20.63
C ILE A 346 20.13 1.12 19.48
N ALA A 347 20.88 1.42 18.42
CA ALA A 347 20.94 0.55 17.25
C ALA A 347 21.66 -0.77 17.55
N ASN A 348 21.16 -1.87 17.00
CA ASN A 348 21.80 -3.19 17.16
C ASN A 348 23.00 -3.34 16.22
N PHE A 349 22.84 -2.97 14.94
CA PHE A 349 23.84 -3.17 13.89
C PHE A 349 24.12 -1.93 13.04
N THR A 350 23.23 -0.94 13.02
CA THR A 350 23.43 0.29 12.22
C THR A 350 24.65 1.07 12.68
N ASP A 351 25.53 1.42 11.74
CA ASP A 351 26.71 2.25 12.01
C ASP A 351 26.32 3.71 12.19
N VAL A 352 26.35 4.18 13.43
CA VAL A 352 25.94 5.55 13.78
C VAL A 352 26.90 6.59 13.20
N ALA A 353 28.20 6.28 13.07
CA ALA A 353 29.16 7.22 12.51
C ALA A 353 28.91 7.43 11.00
N LYS A 354 28.62 6.36 10.24
CA LYS A 354 28.30 6.46 8.81
C LYS A 354 27.02 7.25 8.55
N THR A 355 25.95 6.90 9.26
CA THR A 355 24.67 7.61 9.13
C THR A 355 24.81 9.08 9.54
N PHE A 356 25.52 9.38 10.63
CA PHE A 356 25.75 10.76 11.04
C PHE A 356 26.64 11.53 10.06
N ALA A 357 27.60 10.89 9.40
CA ALA A 357 28.38 11.55 8.36
C ALA A 357 27.50 12.08 7.21
N GLY A 358 26.47 11.31 6.81
CA GLY A 358 25.50 11.72 5.81
C GLY A 358 24.65 12.92 6.27
N ILE A 359 24.16 12.86 7.51
CA ILE A 359 23.43 13.97 8.14
C ILE A 359 24.29 15.23 8.22
N ILE A 360 25.53 15.10 8.71
CA ILE A 360 26.48 16.22 8.85
C ILE A 360 26.77 16.86 7.50
N LYS A 361 26.93 16.07 6.43
CA LYS A 361 27.10 16.57 5.06
C LYS A 361 25.91 17.44 4.65
N ALA A 362 24.68 16.98 4.87
CA ALA A 362 23.47 17.75 4.56
C ALA A 362 23.35 19.03 5.42
N LEU A 363 23.65 18.96 6.72
CA LEU A 363 23.62 20.13 7.61
C LEU A 363 24.60 21.22 7.18
N LYS A 364 25.82 20.84 6.74
CA LYS A 364 26.82 21.78 6.21
C LYS A 364 26.35 22.43 4.91
N GLU A 365 25.79 21.66 3.99
CA GLU A 365 25.30 22.18 2.70
C GLU A 365 24.14 23.17 2.87
N TYR A 366 23.27 22.93 3.86
CA TYR A 366 22.09 23.76 4.12
C TYR A 366 22.31 24.79 5.24
N GLU A 367 23.55 25.04 5.66
CA GLU A 367 23.89 25.92 6.79
C GLU A 367 23.13 27.25 6.74
N ARG A 368 23.21 27.94 5.60
CA ARG A 368 22.59 29.26 5.46
C ARG A 368 21.07 29.22 5.62
N LYS A 369 20.42 28.24 5.00
CA LYS A 369 18.98 28.02 5.10
C LYS A 369 18.55 27.70 6.54
N LEU A 370 19.34 26.90 7.27
CA LEU A 370 19.09 26.57 8.68
C LEU A 370 19.18 27.80 9.59
N ILE A 371 20.22 28.64 9.38
CA ILE A 371 20.41 29.90 10.12
C ILE A 371 19.24 30.86 9.84
N ASP A 372 18.91 31.08 8.56
CA ASP A 372 17.87 32.03 8.15
C ASP A 372 16.47 31.62 8.63
N ASN A 373 16.27 30.33 8.95
CA ASN A 373 15.06 29.76 9.53
C ASN A 373 15.10 29.59 11.06
N ARG A 374 16.20 29.99 11.73
CA ARG A 374 16.41 29.86 13.18
C ARG A 374 16.17 28.43 13.67
N VAL A 375 16.72 27.46 12.95
CA VAL A 375 16.61 26.04 13.31
C VAL A 375 17.45 25.73 14.53
N LYS A 376 16.91 24.93 15.47
CA LYS A 376 17.64 24.32 16.59
C LYS A 376 17.60 22.80 16.43
N ILE A 377 18.73 22.14 16.67
CA ILE A 377 18.88 20.70 16.42
C ILE A 377 19.15 19.99 17.75
N TYR A 378 18.39 18.93 18.00
CA TYR A 378 18.54 18.09 19.19
C TYR A 378 18.79 16.66 18.78
N VAL A 379 19.90 16.09 19.24
CA VAL A 379 20.40 14.79 18.79
C VAL A 379 20.45 13.82 19.96
N ARG A 380 19.89 12.62 19.79
CA ARG A 380 20.06 11.51 20.74
C ARG A 380 20.19 10.20 20.00
N ARG A 381 21.33 9.52 20.15
CA ARG A 381 21.55 8.22 19.50
C ARG A 381 22.50 7.31 20.28
N GLY A 382 22.30 6.00 20.10
CA GLY A 382 23.21 4.95 20.53
C GLY A 382 23.33 3.86 19.47
N GLY A 383 24.31 2.98 19.60
CA GLY A 383 24.57 1.85 18.68
C GLY A 383 26.03 1.76 18.29
N PRO A 384 26.41 0.90 17.33
CA PRO A 384 27.77 0.81 16.81
C PRO A 384 28.35 2.18 16.41
N ASN A 385 29.57 2.47 16.85
CA ASN A 385 30.33 3.71 16.56
C ASN A 385 29.63 5.02 16.96
N TYR A 386 28.65 4.99 17.87
CA TYR A 386 27.88 6.18 18.26
C TYR A 386 28.73 7.27 18.92
N GLN A 387 29.80 6.91 19.64
CA GLN A 387 30.67 7.89 20.28
C GLN A 387 31.33 8.80 19.24
N GLU A 388 31.82 8.22 18.14
CA GLU A 388 32.42 8.97 17.03
C GLU A 388 31.37 9.84 16.33
N GLY A 389 30.21 9.27 16.00
CA GLY A 389 29.10 10.03 15.40
C GLY A 389 28.69 11.23 16.27
N LEU A 390 28.47 11.03 17.57
CA LEU A 390 28.10 12.11 18.50
C LEU A 390 29.23 13.12 18.67
N LYS A 391 30.50 12.69 18.69
CA LYS A 391 31.64 13.61 18.71
C LYS A 391 31.61 14.52 17.49
N GLN A 392 31.49 13.95 16.29
CA GLN A 392 31.42 14.73 15.04
C GLN A 392 30.23 15.70 15.02
N MET A 393 29.09 15.29 15.58
CA MET A 393 27.91 16.16 15.68
C MET A 393 28.10 17.31 16.67
N ARG A 394 28.80 17.09 17.79
CA ARG A 394 29.17 18.15 18.75
C ARG A 394 30.19 19.12 18.16
N ASP A 395 31.20 18.59 17.49
CA ASP A 395 32.22 19.39 16.79
C ASP A 395 31.56 20.25 15.68
N LEU A 396 30.55 19.69 14.99
CA LEU A 396 29.73 20.44 14.04
C LEU A 396 28.98 21.58 14.73
N GLY A 397 28.35 21.38 15.88
CA GLY A 397 27.65 22.46 16.61
C GLY A 397 28.54 23.62 17.07
N GLN A 398 29.86 23.42 17.14
CA GLN A 398 30.82 24.49 17.44
C GLN A 398 31.23 25.31 16.22
N THR A 399 31.07 24.74 15.02
CA THR A 399 31.58 25.31 13.76
C THR A 399 30.44 25.79 12.86
N LEU A 400 29.36 25.02 12.80
CA LEU A 400 28.10 25.37 12.17
C LEU A 400 27.41 26.40 13.06
N SER A 401 27.04 27.57 12.52
CA SER A 401 26.38 28.63 13.30
C SER A 401 24.90 28.31 13.64
N VAL A 402 24.58 27.03 13.80
CA VAL A 402 23.26 26.47 14.09
C VAL A 402 23.35 25.78 15.46
N PRO A 403 22.46 26.07 16.43
CA PRO A 403 22.48 25.42 17.73
C PRO A 403 22.25 23.90 17.62
N ILE A 404 23.23 23.10 18.09
CA ILE A 404 23.14 21.64 18.15
C ILE A 404 23.43 21.15 19.57
N GLU A 405 22.51 20.38 20.15
CA GLU A 405 22.70 19.68 21.42
C GLU A 405 22.68 18.16 21.21
N ALA A 406 23.75 17.46 21.58
CA ALA A 406 23.91 16.04 21.28
C ALA A 406 24.15 15.16 22.52
N TYR A 407 23.27 14.18 22.69
CA TYR A 407 23.14 13.30 23.85
C TYR A 407 23.37 11.83 23.46
N GLY A 408 23.96 11.05 24.35
CA GLY A 408 24.16 9.61 24.16
C GLY A 408 23.10 8.73 24.81
N PRO A 409 23.38 7.42 24.91
CA PRO A 409 22.51 6.43 25.53
C PRO A 409 22.18 6.69 27.00
N GLU A 410 23.04 7.43 27.70
CA GLU A 410 22.85 7.86 29.09
C GLU A 410 21.60 8.73 29.29
N THR A 411 21.19 9.44 28.24
CA THR A 411 19.95 10.22 28.22
C THR A 411 18.79 9.36 27.75
N HIS A 412 17.67 9.38 28.49
CA HIS A 412 16.45 8.66 28.10
C HIS A 412 16.01 9.09 26.69
N MET A 413 15.58 8.12 25.88
CA MET A 413 15.38 8.27 24.43
C MET A 413 14.60 9.54 24.05
N THR A 414 13.46 9.77 24.70
CA THR A 414 12.54 10.86 24.38
C THR A 414 12.79 12.14 25.18
N SER A 415 13.80 12.19 26.06
CA SER A 415 14.08 13.40 26.85
C SER A 415 14.42 14.60 25.97
N ILE A 416 15.09 14.39 24.84
CA ILE A 416 15.41 15.48 23.90
C ILE A 416 14.18 16.15 23.29
N VAL A 417 13.03 15.45 23.23
CA VAL A 417 11.77 16.06 22.77
C VAL A 417 11.30 17.09 23.79
N ARG A 418 11.38 16.76 25.09
CA ARG A 418 11.02 17.69 26.17
C ARG A 418 11.98 18.88 26.22
N ILE A 419 13.28 18.62 26.13
CA ILE A 419 14.32 19.67 26.09
C ILE A 419 14.07 20.62 24.91
N ALA A 420 13.74 20.08 23.73
CA ALA A 420 13.50 20.88 22.55
C ALA A 420 12.21 21.72 22.62
N LEU A 421 11.12 21.15 23.13
CA LEU A 421 9.80 21.75 23.10
C LEU A 421 9.46 22.59 24.34
N GLY A 422 10.13 22.38 25.47
CA GLY A 422 9.86 23.09 26.71
C GLY A 422 11.13 23.36 27.50
N GLY A 423 11.73 24.54 27.32
CA GLY A 423 12.85 25.03 28.15
C GLY A 423 12.65 24.65 29.62
N GLY A 424 13.68 24.03 30.20
CA GLY A 424 13.51 23.11 31.32
C GLY A 424 12.79 23.64 32.56
N GLN A 425 11.96 22.77 33.14
CA GLN A 425 12.05 22.27 34.51
C GLN A 425 11.14 21.06 34.67
#